data_AF-A0A5M4AUC8-F1
#
_entry.id   AF-A0A5M4AUC8-F1
#
_cell.length_a   1.000
_cell.length_b   1.000
_cell.length_c   1.000
_cell.angle_alpha   90.00
_cell.angle_beta   90.00
_cell.angle_gamma   90.00
#
_symmetry.space_group_name_H-M   'P 1'
#
loop_
_entity.id
_entity.type
_entity.pdbx_description
1 polymer ?
#
loop_
_entity_poly.entity_id
_entity_poly.type
_entity_poly.pdbx_seq_one_letter_code
_entity_poly.pdbx_strand_id
1 'polypeptide(L)'
;MQIRHNTENARSLDNLMQFFYKETAGTDTLIGNQDILNQANLLAHTDFTGFMNAYINGTDEVPLSKYLEFAGIHASTNSKQLRLIHESGKTDLQQKLWLGFLGLNELLNKTHR
;
A
#
# COMPACT_ATOMS: atom_id res chain seq x y z
N MET A 1 2.00 0.39 0.44
CA MET A 1 2.84 -0.28 1.46
C MET A 1 2.72 0.34 2.84
N GLN A 2 2.81 1.67 2.98
CA GLN A 2 2.78 2.32 4.29
C GLN A 2 1.51 2.05 5.13
N ILE A 3 0.33 2.00 4.52
CA ILE A 3 -0.92 1.57 5.20
C ILE A 3 -0.73 0.18 5.84
N ARG A 4 -0.20 -0.78 5.07
CA ARG A 4 0.03 -2.13 5.57
C ARG A 4 1.09 -2.12 6.69
N HIS A 5 2.18 -1.38 6.53
CA HIS A 5 3.22 -1.28 7.55
C HIS A 5 2.69 -0.73 8.88
N ASN A 6 1.98 0.40 8.85
CA ASN A 6 1.45 1.06 10.04
C ASN A 6 0.34 0.27 10.74
N THR A 7 -0.27 -0.70 10.05
CA THR A 7 -1.38 -1.50 10.59
C THR A 7 -1.02 -2.97 10.75
N GLU A 8 0.28 -3.31 10.74
CA GLU A 8 0.75 -4.70 10.84
C GLU A 8 0.09 -5.65 9.82
N ASN A 9 -0.12 -5.14 8.61
CA ASN A 9 -0.81 -5.77 7.49
C ASN A 9 -2.32 -6.02 7.69
N ALA A 10 -2.94 -5.47 8.74
CA ALA A 10 -4.37 -5.59 8.98
C ALA A 10 -5.22 -4.75 8.02
N ARG A 11 -4.68 -3.64 7.50
CA ARG A 11 -5.34 -2.78 6.50
C ARG A 11 -4.47 -2.58 5.26
N SER A 12 -5.12 -2.32 4.12
CA SER A 12 -4.49 -2.04 2.84
C SER A 12 -5.21 -0.98 2.03
N LEU A 13 -4.65 -0.63 0.88
CA LEU A 13 -5.33 0.17 -0.13
C LEU A 13 -6.66 -0.46 -0.56
N ASP A 14 -6.77 -1.79 -0.57
CA ASP A 14 -8.01 -2.49 -0.91
C ASP A 14 -9.11 -2.19 0.12
N ASN A 15 -8.77 -2.01 1.40
CA ASN A 15 -9.74 -1.57 2.40
C ASN A 15 -10.20 -0.13 2.16
N LEU A 16 -9.30 0.76 1.71
CA LEU A 16 -9.64 2.12 1.32
C LEU A 16 -10.61 2.11 0.13
N MET A 17 -10.30 1.35 -0.90
CA MET A 17 -11.16 1.21 -2.09
C MET A 17 -12.50 0.56 -1.75
N GLN A 18 -12.51 -0.45 -0.87
CA GLN A 18 -13.75 -1.08 -0.40
C GLN A 18 -14.63 -0.08 0.38
N PHE A 19 -14.03 0.78 1.19
CA PHE A 19 -14.75 1.84 1.89
C PHE A 19 -15.45 2.76 0.88
N PHE A 20 -14.71 3.31 -0.07
CA PHE A 20 -15.28 4.20 -1.07
C PHE A 20 -16.36 3.52 -1.92
N TYR A 21 -16.14 2.27 -2.31
CA TYR A 21 -17.15 1.52 -3.02
C TYR A 21 -18.45 1.40 -2.21
N LYS A 22 -18.37 1.11 -0.91
CA LYS A 22 -19.57 1.01 -0.05
C LYS A 22 -20.28 2.35 0.12
N GLU A 23 -19.52 3.44 0.24
CA GLU A 23 -20.09 4.76 0.47
C GLU A 23 -20.70 5.38 -0.79
N THR A 24 -20.11 5.14 -1.96
CA THR A 24 -20.49 5.87 -3.18
C THR A 24 -21.16 5.00 -4.25
N ALA A 25 -21.11 3.66 -4.16
CA ALA A 25 -21.74 2.80 -5.16
C ALA A 25 -23.26 3.06 -5.23
N GLY A 26 -23.74 3.31 -6.44
CA GLY A 26 -25.14 3.63 -6.70
C GLY A 26 -25.54 5.07 -6.39
N THR A 27 -24.56 5.96 -6.15
CA THR A 27 -24.77 7.40 -5.97
C THR A 27 -24.02 8.20 -7.06
N ASP A 28 -24.42 9.45 -7.27
CA ASP A 28 -23.69 10.40 -8.13
C ASP A 28 -22.52 11.10 -7.40
N THR A 29 -22.11 10.57 -6.24
CA THR A 29 -21.04 11.16 -5.42
C THR A 29 -19.68 10.90 -6.09
N LEU A 30 -18.96 11.98 -6.36
CA LEU A 30 -17.58 11.92 -6.86
C LEU A 30 -16.59 11.83 -5.69
N ILE A 31 -15.50 11.10 -5.89
CA ILE A 31 -14.41 10.97 -4.93
C ILE A 31 -13.24 11.82 -5.42
N GLY A 32 -12.81 12.79 -4.60
CA GLY A 32 -11.66 13.64 -4.87
C GLY A 32 -10.39 13.22 -4.12
N ASN A 33 -9.27 13.85 -4.46
CA ASN A 33 -7.98 13.63 -3.78
C ASN A 33 -8.05 13.93 -2.28
N GLN A 34 -8.86 14.91 -1.87
CA GLN A 34 -9.03 15.25 -0.45
C GLN A 34 -9.77 14.15 0.32
N ASP A 35 -10.78 13.52 -0.29
CA ASP A 35 -11.50 12.40 0.33
C ASP A 35 -10.56 11.22 0.53
N ILE A 36 -9.77 10.90 -0.50
CA ILE A 36 -8.74 9.85 -0.46
C ILE A 36 -7.73 10.13 0.65
N LEU A 37 -7.22 11.36 0.75
CA LEU A 37 -6.28 11.76 1.80
C LEU A 37 -6.88 11.58 3.19
N ASN A 38 -8.08 12.12 3.41
CA ASN A 38 -8.76 12.04 4.71
C ASN A 38 -8.94 10.58 5.14
N GLN A 39 -9.46 9.74 4.24
CA GLN A 39 -9.74 8.35 4.58
C GLN A 39 -8.45 7.51 4.69
N ALA A 40 -7.42 7.77 3.88
CA ALA A 40 -6.13 7.11 4.02
C ALA A 40 -5.46 7.46 5.36
N ASN A 41 -5.53 8.73 5.78
CA ASN A 41 -5.00 9.18 7.07
C ASN A 41 -5.68 8.46 8.24
N LEU A 42 -7.01 8.36 8.20
CA LEU A 42 -7.78 7.63 9.19
C LEU A 42 -7.44 6.14 9.21
N LEU A 43 -7.35 5.51 8.03
CA LEU A 43 -7.11 4.08 7.89
C LEU A 43 -5.73 3.64 8.39
N ALA A 44 -4.71 4.47 8.22
CA ALA A 44 -3.32 4.13 8.51
C ALA A 44 -2.71 4.87 9.72
N HIS A 45 -3.54 5.66 10.43
CA HIS A 45 -3.12 6.44 11.60
C HIS A 45 -1.87 7.29 11.34
N THR A 46 -1.78 7.92 10.16
CA THR A 46 -0.64 8.72 9.73
C THR A 46 -1.10 9.86 8.84
N ASP A 47 -0.32 10.93 8.76
CA ASP A 47 -0.58 12.01 7.80
C ASP A 47 0.12 11.74 6.46
N PHE A 48 -0.66 11.63 5.38
CA PHE A 48 -0.19 11.48 4.01
C PHE A 48 -0.19 12.80 3.22
N THR A 49 -0.44 13.95 3.85
CA THR A 49 -0.48 15.25 3.16
C THR A 49 0.81 15.50 2.36
N GLY A 50 1.97 15.24 2.97
CA GLY A 50 3.26 15.36 2.28
C GLY A 50 3.41 14.41 1.09
N PHE A 51 2.90 13.17 1.22
CA PHE A 51 2.90 12.21 0.12
C PHE A 51 2.02 12.67 -1.05
N MET A 52 0.80 13.10 -0.76
CA MET A 52 -0.14 13.58 -1.78
C MET A 52 0.42 14.80 -2.51
N ASN A 53 0.99 15.75 -1.78
CA ASN A 53 1.53 16.97 -2.37
C ASN A 53 2.75 16.73 -3.24
N ALA A 54 3.67 15.87 -2.82
CA ALA A 54 4.88 15.59 -3.60
C ALA A 54 4.58 14.74 -4.85
N TYR A 55 3.79 13.68 -4.69
CA TYR A 55 3.75 12.59 -5.68
C TYR A 55 2.45 12.44 -6.45
N ILE A 56 1.34 12.97 -5.94
CA ILE A 56 0.03 12.88 -6.61
C ILE A 56 -0.35 14.21 -7.26
N ASN A 57 -0.22 15.29 -6.49
CA ASN A 57 -0.49 16.65 -6.96
C ASN A 57 0.79 17.31 -7.53
N GLY A 58 1.97 16.80 -7.16
CA GLY A 58 3.27 17.26 -7.60
C GLY A 58 3.81 16.46 -8.78
N THR A 59 5.08 16.71 -9.10
CA THR A 59 5.78 16.07 -10.23
C THR A 59 6.87 15.12 -9.78
N ASP A 60 7.03 14.90 -8.48
CA ASP A 60 8.11 14.08 -7.96
C ASP A 60 7.84 12.61 -8.25
N GLU A 61 8.90 11.87 -8.58
CA GLU A 61 8.81 10.43 -8.75
C GLU A 61 8.66 9.74 -7.38
N VAL A 62 7.74 8.79 -7.28
CA VAL A 62 7.54 8.02 -6.04
C VAL A 62 8.79 7.17 -5.75
N PRO A 63 9.42 7.30 -4.58
CA PRO A 63 10.59 6.50 -4.22
C PRO A 63 10.18 5.08 -3.82
N LEU A 64 9.91 4.21 -4.81
CA LEU A 64 9.40 2.85 -4.59
C LEU A 64 10.28 2.01 -3.65
N SER A 65 11.60 2.19 -3.70
CA SER A 65 12.55 1.47 -2.84
C SER A 65 12.23 1.61 -1.36
N LYS A 66 12.00 2.85 -0.89
CA LYS A 66 11.65 3.16 0.50
C LYS A 66 10.43 2.36 0.99
N TYR A 67 9.45 2.19 0.11
CA TYR A 67 8.20 1.52 0.45
C TYR A 67 8.29 -0.02 0.36
N LEU A 68 9.18 -0.54 -0.48
CA LEU A 68 9.44 -1.96 -0.63
C LEU A 68 10.31 -2.53 0.49
N GLU A 69 11.13 -1.69 1.15
CA GLU A 69 11.88 -2.05 2.36
C GLU A 69 10.98 -2.51 3.51
N PHE A 70 9.73 -2.01 3.60
CA PHE A 70 8.75 -2.53 4.56
C PHE A 70 8.45 -4.03 4.38
N ALA A 71 8.64 -4.57 3.17
CA ALA A 71 8.54 -6.00 2.87
C ALA A 71 9.89 -6.72 2.86
N GLY A 72 10.96 -6.07 3.33
CA GLY A 72 12.35 -6.54 3.28
C GLY A 72 12.90 -6.65 1.85
N ILE A 73 12.37 -5.87 0.92
CA ILE A 73 12.77 -5.90 -0.48
C ILE A 73 13.61 -4.66 -0.77
N HIS A 74 14.89 -4.88 -1.10
CA HIS A 74 15.71 -3.81 -1.65
C HIS A 74 15.43 -3.69 -3.14
N ALA A 75 15.03 -2.50 -3.57
CA ALA A 75 14.85 -2.19 -4.98
C ALA A 75 15.97 -1.28 -5.48
N SER A 76 16.56 -1.65 -6.61
CA SER A 76 17.54 -0.83 -7.34
C SER A 76 17.08 -0.66 -8.78
N THR A 77 17.23 0.55 -9.31
CA THR A 77 16.95 0.91 -10.70
C THR A 77 18.25 1.14 -11.47
N ASN A 78 19.22 0.23 -11.32
CA ASN A 78 20.45 0.29 -12.11
C ASN A 78 20.14 0.00 -13.59
N SER A 79 20.64 0.84 -14.50
CA SER A 79 20.53 0.67 -15.96
C SER A 79 19.09 0.59 -16.50
N LYS A 80 18.16 1.37 -15.95
CA LYS A 80 16.72 1.39 -16.33
C LYS A 80 15.99 0.06 -16.10
N GLN A 81 16.56 -0.87 -15.34
CA GLN A 81 15.92 -2.13 -14.98
C GLN A 81 15.63 -2.15 -13.48
N LEU A 82 14.39 -2.44 -13.12
CA LEU A 82 14.02 -2.67 -11.72
C LEU A 82 14.57 -4.03 -11.28
N ARG A 83 15.45 -4.01 -10.28
CA ARG A 83 15.96 -5.19 -9.60
C ARG A 83 15.39 -5.23 -8.19
N LEU A 84 14.78 -6.35 -7.84
CA LEU A 84 14.25 -6.63 -6.51
C LEU A 84 15.12 -7.69 -5.85
N ILE A 85 15.69 -7.37 -4.70
CA ILE A 85 16.53 -8.26 -3.91
C ILE A 85 15.78 -8.55 -2.61
N HIS A 86 15.50 -9.82 -2.37
CA HIS A 86 14.87 -10.24 -1.13
C HIS A 86 15.92 -10.38 -0.03
N GLU A 87 15.71 -9.73 1.11
CA GLU A 87 16.47 -10.02 2.33
C GLU A 87 16.34 -11.50 2.70
N SER A 88 17.46 -12.14 3.04
CA SER A 88 17.51 -13.57 3.39
C SER A 88 16.89 -13.89 4.75
N GLY A 89 16.69 -12.88 5.61
CA GLY A 89 16.15 -13.02 6.97
C GLY A 89 14.92 -12.16 7.20
N LYS A 90 13.92 -12.23 6.32
CA LYS A 90 12.67 -11.47 6.50
C LYS A 90 12.01 -11.85 7.83
N THR A 91 11.59 -10.82 8.55
CA THR A 91 10.66 -10.96 9.67
C THR A 91 9.29 -11.46 9.19
N ASP A 92 8.52 -12.07 10.09
CA ASP A 92 7.14 -12.49 9.81
C ASP A 92 6.29 -11.35 9.27
N LEU A 93 6.47 -10.13 9.81
CA LEU A 93 5.76 -8.96 9.33
C LEU A 93 6.16 -8.61 7.89
N GLN A 94 7.46 -8.57 7.57
CA GLN A 94 7.92 -8.30 6.19
C GLN A 94 7.38 -9.33 5.20
N GLN A 95 7.34 -10.61 5.58
CA GLN A 95 6.75 -11.66 4.74
C GLN A 95 5.25 -11.47 4.55
N LYS A 96 4.50 -11.16 5.62
CA LYS A 96 3.07 -10.84 5.55
C LYS A 96 2.80 -9.62 4.66
N LEU A 97 3.61 -8.57 4.77
CA LEU A 97 3.49 -7.36 3.97
C LEU A 97 3.72 -7.65 2.49
N TRP A 98 4.73 -8.47 2.15
CA TRP A 98 4.99 -8.91 0.78
C TRP A 98 3.84 -9.73 0.20
N LEU A 99 3.38 -10.75 0.92
CA LEU A 99 2.27 -11.61 0.48
C LEU A 99 0.97 -10.82 0.34
N GLY A 100 0.69 -9.91 1.28
CA GLY A 100 -0.46 -9.02 1.22
C GLY A 100 -0.39 -8.07 0.03
N PHE A 101 0.78 -7.48 -0.25
CA PHE A 101 0.98 -6.62 -1.42
C PHE A 101 0.70 -7.35 -2.74
N LEU A 102 1.07 -8.62 -2.86
CA LEU A 102 0.82 -9.45 -4.05
C LEU A 102 -0.62 -10.02 -4.11
N GLY A 103 -1.46 -9.75 -3.11
CA GLY A 103 -2.82 -10.32 -3.03
C GLY A 103 -2.85 -11.82 -2.68
N LEU A 104 -1.73 -12.39 -2.22
CA LEU A 104 -1.61 -13.84 -1.96
C LEU A 104 -2.13 -14.27 -0.59
N ASN A 105 -2.48 -13.32 0.29
CA ASN A 105 -3.08 -13.61 1.60
C ASN A 105 -4.40 -14.40 1.51
N GLU A 106 -5.14 -14.33 0.40
CA GLU A 106 -6.40 -15.05 0.23
C GLU A 106 -6.27 -16.49 -0.29
N LEU A 107 -5.12 -16.86 -0.90
CA LEU A 107 -4.94 -18.19 -1.49
C LEU A 107 -4.61 -19.26 -0.45
N LEU A 108 -4.05 -18.87 0.70
CA LEU A 108 -3.81 -19.78 1.84
C LEU A 108 -5.09 -20.11 2.62
N ASN A 109 -6.12 -19.26 2.57
CA ASN A 109 -7.40 -19.50 3.23
C ASN A 109 -8.40 -20.29 2.35
N LYS A 110 -8.15 -20.42 1.05
CA LYS A 110 -9.01 -21.19 0.12
C LYS A 110 -8.60 -22.67 -0.01
N THR A 111 -7.52 -23.10 0.63
CA THR A 111 -7.05 -24.51 0.62
C THR A 111 -7.66 -25.36 1.74
N HIS A 112 -8.56 -24.81 2.57
CA HIS A 112 -9.25 -25.49 3.66
C HIS A 112 -10.79 -25.36 3.63
N ARG A 113 -11.41 -25.30 2.44
CA ARG A 113 -12.87 -25.45 2.30
C ARG A 113 -13.21 -26.47 1.22
#